data_AF-A0A812WVL6-F1
#
_entry.id   AF-A0A812WVL6-F1
#
_cell.length_a   1.000
_cell.length_b   1.000
_cell.length_c   1.000
_cell.angle_alpha   90.00
_cell.angle_beta   90.00
_cell.angle_gamma   90.00
#
_symmetry.space_group_name_H-M   'P 1'
#
loop_
_entity.id
_entity.type
_entity.pdbx_description
1 polymer ?
#
loop_
_entity_poly.entity_id
_entity_poly.type
_entity_poly.pdbx_seq_one_letter_code
_entity_poly.pdbx_strand_id
1 'polypeptide(L)'
;MELAAGSRDATWKSAVPVLMGCLGGVLCVRGEHSASLLAVVLVLAGCTSRGVKSIWQQRLICLEQLGPARLAAWAAVWTLLLTLPFAIIWEGASLFRAMPGASKHALCATLISCVAAVLLNLSQWTSMRYLGPVMQQMFGNLQLVFVLILAAVWLDEACSPEQVLGTVILVIGVLVAKAAPEKVHNARKSRLSQVPQPGYQATETPTRTKSVVMADESIPPHLECAICMKLLLEPVSVPCGHTFCQTCLEQAMGYRNLCAVCRAPVPPGQSVNILIRSMISEQYPRALAGRRREVEEELRQAERNAEEERQREVAGDAPAQTEANGAGGDVIILPVLRHKRPMLPQCRIGHELDSQGELVVNFAVQGGRRICMMPPEGNTGVCMNVEHLRPAGRQAAQVALVGKFRVRLTEQPHLHEDGFELGRFEAYFDTPLPLNLLGREAPQEGADGEEPAPLVAEAAMQAVERQLEMLGSGSRYVFTESCGEPPAALRRRPGGTLTSADLEQLSFWLLGAIMMHDGDRKQWVESTDTQKRLLACRKKLKEAGARPVLNLPGSDSWMHPTQSSWSSLVLLLVVLAALLAKALGLFDSWGRNPSRQSLSSRRFN
;
A
#
# COMPACT_ATOMS: atom_id res chain seq x y z
N MET A 1 -15.70 -11.65 -27.23
CA MET A 1 -15.45 -10.80 -28.41
C MET A 1 -14.53 -9.61 -28.07
N GLU A 2 -13.34 -9.84 -27.47
CA GLU A 2 -12.34 -8.79 -27.15
C GLU A 2 -11.01 -9.00 -27.91
N LEU A 3 -11.04 -9.70 -29.05
CA LEU A 3 -9.84 -9.99 -29.86
C LEU A 3 -9.47 -8.87 -30.85
N ALA A 4 -10.26 -7.78 -30.93
CA ALA A 4 -10.22 -6.88 -32.08
C ALA A 4 -9.50 -5.53 -31.89
N ALA A 5 -9.05 -5.14 -30.70
CA ALA A 5 -8.52 -3.78 -30.51
C ALA A 5 -7.41 -3.66 -29.44
N GLY A 6 -6.18 -4.05 -29.79
CA GLY A 6 -4.97 -3.79 -29.01
C GLY A 6 -3.78 -4.52 -29.63
N SER A 7 -2.67 -3.81 -29.85
CA SER A 7 -1.53 -4.26 -30.67
C SER A 7 -1.23 -5.76 -30.52
N ARG A 8 -1.16 -6.47 -31.66
CA ARG A 8 -0.92 -7.92 -31.73
C ARG A 8 0.31 -8.36 -30.91
N ASP A 9 1.31 -7.50 -30.79
CA ASP A 9 2.54 -7.74 -30.02
C ASP A 9 2.35 -7.76 -28.51
N ALA A 10 1.37 -7.01 -27.99
CA ALA A 10 1.05 -6.97 -26.57
C ALA A 10 0.25 -8.22 -26.16
N THR A 11 -0.70 -8.64 -26.99
CA THR A 11 -1.52 -9.83 -26.74
C THR A 11 -0.70 -11.12 -26.77
N TRP A 12 0.27 -11.24 -27.69
CA TRP A 12 1.10 -12.45 -27.77
C TRP A 12 2.05 -12.60 -26.59
N LYS A 13 2.65 -11.50 -26.11
CA LYS A 13 3.57 -11.50 -24.95
C LYS A 13 2.90 -11.99 -23.66
N SER A 14 1.60 -11.79 -23.49
CA SER A 14 0.84 -12.29 -22.33
C SER A 14 0.23 -13.68 -22.56
N ALA A 15 -0.05 -14.07 -23.81
CA ALA A 15 -0.65 -15.36 -24.13
C ALA A 15 0.37 -16.51 -24.15
N VAL A 16 1.61 -16.25 -24.62
CA VAL A 16 2.67 -17.26 -24.73
C VAL A 16 2.96 -17.98 -23.41
N PRO A 17 3.20 -17.29 -22.27
CA PRO A 17 3.45 -17.98 -21.00
C PRO A 17 2.29 -18.88 -20.55
N VAL A 18 1.04 -18.43 -20.78
CA VAL A 18 -0.17 -19.20 -20.43
C VAL A 18 -0.27 -20.45 -21.28
N LEU A 19 -0.04 -20.34 -22.60
CA LEU A 19 -0.04 -21.47 -23.52
C LEU A 19 1.06 -22.48 -23.17
N MET A 20 2.25 -22.02 -22.80
CA MET A 20 3.33 -22.89 -22.33
C MET A 20 2.94 -23.61 -21.03
N GLY A 21 2.34 -22.91 -20.07
CA GLY A 21 1.83 -23.52 -18.84
C GLY A 21 0.77 -24.59 -19.11
N CYS A 22 -0.17 -24.34 -20.02
CA CYS A 22 -1.19 -25.31 -20.43
C CYS A 22 -0.58 -26.54 -21.13
N LEU A 23 0.34 -26.32 -22.08
CA LEU A 23 1.01 -27.42 -22.80
C LEU A 23 1.85 -28.28 -21.85
N GLY A 24 2.61 -27.65 -20.95
CA GLY A 24 3.39 -28.36 -19.94
C GLY A 24 2.50 -29.18 -19.00
N GLY A 25 1.38 -28.60 -18.55
CA GLY A 25 0.41 -29.32 -17.72
C GLY A 25 -0.21 -30.54 -18.41
N VAL A 26 -0.54 -30.44 -19.70
CA VAL A 26 -1.08 -31.58 -20.48
C VAL A 26 -0.07 -32.71 -20.60
N LEU A 27 1.21 -32.38 -20.87
CA LEU A 27 2.27 -33.38 -20.98
C LEU A 27 2.56 -34.08 -19.64
N CYS A 28 2.43 -33.37 -18.52
CA CYS A 28 2.57 -33.94 -17.17
C CYS A 28 1.49 -34.98 -16.82
N VAL A 29 0.31 -34.92 -17.45
CA VAL A 29 -0.85 -35.81 -17.16
C VAL A 29 -1.07 -36.85 -18.27
N ARG A 30 -0.29 -36.78 -19.36
CA ARG A 30 -0.42 -37.70 -20.49
C ARG A 30 -0.07 -39.13 -20.04
N GLY A 31 -1.04 -40.05 -20.14
CA GLY A 31 -0.92 -41.44 -19.71
C GLY A 31 -2.08 -41.96 -18.85
N GLU A 32 -2.97 -41.10 -18.35
CA GLU A 32 -4.20 -41.54 -17.67
C GLU A 32 -5.29 -41.92 -18.69
N HIS A 33 -5.64 -43.21 -18.75
CA HIS A 33 -6.44 -43.80 -19.84
C HIS A 33 -7.97 -43.73 -19.67
N SER A 34 -8.52 -43.05 -18.67
CA SER A 34 -9.97 -43.09 -18.38
C SER A 34 -10.65 -41.73 -18.48
N ALA A 35 -10.81 -41.20 -19.70
CA ALA A 35 -11.59 -39.99 -19.93
C ALA A 35 -13.05 -40.31 -20.25
N SER A 36 -13.97 -40.00 -19.34
CA SER A 36 -15.41 -40.04 -19.60
C SER A 36 -15.90 -38.66 -20.08
N LEU A 37 -16.86 -38.62 -21.01
CA LEU A 37 -17.42 -37.35 -21.51
C LEU A 37 -18.00 -36.50 -20.36
N LEU A 38 -18.62 -37.14 -19.39
CA LEU A 38 -19.14 -36.49 -18.18
C LEU A 38 -18.02 -35.81 -17.38
N ALA A 39 -16.87 -36.47 -17.20
CA ALA A 39 -15.73 -35.87 -16.50
C ALA A 39 -15.21 -34.64 -17.24
N VAL A 40 -15.12 -34.68 -18.58
CA VAL A 40 -14.70 -33.53 -19.39
C VAL A 40 -15.64 -32.33 -19.17
N VAL A 41 -16.95 -32.56 -19.22
CA VAL A 41 -17.96 -31.50 -19.01
C VAL A 41 -17.86 -30.90 -17.61
N LEU A 42 -17.75 -31.75 -16.58
CA LEU A 42 -17.62 -31.29 -15.18
C LEU A 42 -16.31 -30.51 -14.94
N VAL A 43 -15.20 -30.95 -15.54
CA VAL A 43 -13.91 -30.24 -15.45
C VAL A 43 -14.00 -28.87 -16.12
N LEU A 44 -14.60 -28.76 -17.31
CA LEU A 44 -14.79 -27.49 -18.00
C LEU A 44 -15.67 -26.52 -17.17
N ALA A 45 -16.77 -27.01 -16.61
CA ALA A 45 -17.63 -26.22 -15.73
C ALA A 45 -16.87 -25.76 -14.47
N GLY A 46 -16.07 -26.63 -13.86
CA GLY A 46 -15.23 -26.32 -12.70
C GLY A 46 -14.16 -25.28 -12.99
N CYS A 47 -13.45 -25.41 -14.11
CA CYS A 47 -12.44 -24.45 -14.55
C CYS A 47 -13.04 -23.06 -14.83
N THR A 48 -14.19 -23.02 -15.50
CA THR A 48 -14.90 -21.76 -15.78
C THR A 48 -15.34 -21.08 -14.48
N SER A 49 -15.92 -21.84 -13.56
CA SER A 49 -16.35 -21.34 -12.25
C SER A 49 -15.20 -20.82 -11.40
N ARG A 50 -14.04 -21.52 -11.41
CA ARG A 50 -12.81 -21.06 -10.74
C ARG A 50 -12.30 -19.75 -11.33
N GLY A 51 -12.34 -19.62 -12.66
CA GLY A 51 -11.99 -18.38 -13.37
C GLY A 51 -12.88 -17.20 -12.93
N VAL A 52 -14.20 -17.36 -12.98
CA VAL A 52 -15.17 -16.33 -12.55
C VAL A 52 -14.95 -15.95 -11.09
N LYS A 53 -14.83 -16.95 -10.19
CA LYS A 53 -14.54 -16.74 -8.77
C LYS A 53 -13.30 -15.88 -8.57
N SER A 54 -12.18 -16.20 -9.24
CA SER A 54 -10.92 -15.48 -9.06
C SER A 54 -11.01 -14.01 -9.49
N ILE A 55 -11.77 -13.70 -10.55
CA ILE A 55 -11.97 -12.33 -11.03
C ILE A 55 -12.84 -11.54 -10.05
N TRP A 56 -13.95 -12.13 -9.59
CA TRP A 56 -14.84 -11.49 -8.62
C TRP A 56 -14.14 -11.25 -7.29
N GLN A 57 -13.37 -12.22 -6.83
CA GLN A 57 -12.57 -12.10 -5.61
C GLN A 57 -11.55 -10.96 -5.70
N GLN A 58 -10.81 -10.83 -6.81
CA GLN A 58 -9.90 -9.71 -7.01
C GLN A 58 -10.62 -8.36 -6.97
N ARG A 59 -11.82 -8.28 -7.57
CA ARG A 59 -12.63 -7.06 -7.54
C ARG A 59 -13.06 -6.68 -6.13
N LEU A 60 -13.55 -7.63 -5.34
CA LEU A 60 -14.00 -7.38 -3.95
C LEU A 60 -12.85 -6.91 -3.04
N ILE A 61 -11.65 -7.51 -3.19
CA ILE A 61 -10.47 -7.12 -2.40
C ILE A 61 -9.99 -5.72 -2.78
N CYS A 62 -9.97 -5.38 -4.07
CA CYS A 62 -9.39 -4.12 -4.55
C CYS A 62 -10.37 -2.94 -4.55
N LEU A 63 -11.67 -3.16 -4.79
CA LEU A 63 -12.67 -2.09 -4.93
C LEU A 63 -13.36 -1.76 -3.61
N GLU A 64 -13.63 -2.75 -2.76
CA GLU A 64 -14.38 -2.56 -1.50
C GLU A 64 -13.51 -2.57 -0.24
N GLN A 65 -12.17 -2.64 -0.39
CA GLN A 65 -11.19 -2.63 0.71
C GLN A 65 -11.46 -3.68 1.81
N LEU A 66 -12.09 -4.80 1.46
CA LEU A 66 -12.35 -5.88 2.40
C LEU A 66 -11.06 -6.69 2.67
N GLY A 67 -10.71 -6.84 3.95
CA GLY A 67 -9.55 -7.63 4.35
C GLY A 67 -9.65 -9.11 3.90
N PRO A 68 -8.56 -9.75 3.43
CA PRO A 68 -8.58 -11.11 2.88
C PRO A 68 -9.19 -12.16 3.83
N ALA A 69 -8.87 -12.06 5.13
CA ALA A 69 -9.40 -12.97 6.15
C ALA A 69 -10.91 -12.82 6.35
N ARG A 70 -11.43 -11.58 6.32
CA ARG A 70 -12.86 -11.31 6.49
C ARG A 70 -13.65 -11.83 5.29
N LEU A 71 -13.15 -11.62 4.09
CA LEU A 71 -13.80 -12.10 2.89
C LEU A 71 -13.73 -13.64 2.82
N ALA A 72 -12.64 -14.27 3.28
CA ALA A 72 -12.51 -15.73 3.37
C ALA A 72 -13.53 -16.33 4.35
N ALA A 73 -13.75 -15.68 5.49
CA ALA A 73 -14.78 -16.08 6.45
C ALA A 73 -16.19 -16.00 5.84
N TRP A 74 -16.51 -14.92 5.12
CA TRP A 74 -17.79 -14.80 4.42
C TRP A 74 -17.99 -15.86 3.34
N ALA A 75 -16.95 -16.16 2.56
CA ALA A 75 -17.03 -17.23 1.56
C ALA A 75 -17.19 -18.61 2.21
N ALA A 76 -16.61 -18.86 3.37
CA ALA A 76 -16.80 -20.12 4.09
C ALA A 76 -18.27 -20.32 4.50
N VAL A 77 -18.95 -19.27 4.98
CA VAL A 77 -20.38 -19.31 5.32
C VAL A 77 -21.23 -19.67 4.11
N TRP A 78 -21.04 -18.98 2.98
CA TRP A 78 -21.78 -19.26 1.76
C TRP A 78 -21.46 -20.63 1.18
N THR A 79 -20.20 -21.07 1.26
CA THR A 79 -19.80 -22.42 0.83
C THR A 79 -20.55 -23.46 1.65
N LEU A 80 -20.58 -23.33 2.99
CA LEU A 80 -21.30 -24.25 3.85
C LEU A 80 -22.81 -24.31 3.51
N LEU A 81 -23.45 -23.15 3.32
CA LEU A 81 -24.88 -23.07 2.99
C LEU A 81 -25.20 -23.74 1.64
N LEU A 82 -24.28 -23.69 0.68
CA LEU A 82 -24.48 -24.25 -0.66
C LEU A 82 -24.08 -25.74 -0.74
N THR A 83 -23.00 -26.14 -0.06
CA THR A 83 -22.47 -27.52 -0.17
C THR A 83 -23.13 -28.47 0.81
N LEU A 84 -23.56 -28.02 1.99
CA LEU A 84 -24.14 -28.89 3.01
C LEU A 84 -25.44 -29.57 2.54
N PRO A 85 -26.42 -28.87 1.94
CA PRO A 85 -27.62 -29.51 1.41
C PRO A 85 -27.29 -30.53 0.32
N PHE A 86 -26.35 -30.19 -0.57
CA PHE A 86 -25.94 -31.07 -1.65
C PHE A 86 -25.26 -32.35 -1.12
N ALA A 87 -24.39 -32.22 -0.12
CA ALA A 87 -23.76 -33.36 0.56
C ALA A 87 -24.81 -34.26 1.23
N ILE A 88 -25.81 -33.68 1.90
CA ILE A 88 -26.89 -34.44 2.55
C ILE A 88 -27.74 -35.20 1.52
N ILE A 89 -28.03 -34.60 0.36
CA ILE A 89 -28.81 -35.23 -0.70
C ILE A 89 -28.04 -36.39 -1.33
N TRP A 90 -26.72 -36.23 -1.55
CA TRP A 90 -25.92 -37.20 -2.30
C TRP A 90 -25.36 -38.34 -1.44
N GLU A 91 -24.87 -38.03 -0.24
CA GLU A 91 -24.26 -39.02 0.67
C GLU A 91 -25.27 -39.54 1.72
N GLY A 92 -26.41 -38.85 1.86
CA GLY A 92 -27.46 -39.17 2.82
C GLY A 92 -27.12 -38.74 4.26
N ALA A 93 -28.10 -38.85 5.16
CA ALA A 93 -27.90 -38.62 6.61
C ALA A 93 -27.09 -39.73 7.32
N SER A 94 -26.40 -40.58 6.56
CA SER A 94 -25.51 -41.63 7.05
C SER A 94 -24.24 -41.03 7.69
N LEU A 95 -23.76 -39.90 7.16
CA LEU A 95 -22.58 -39.16 7.62
C LEU A 95 -22.67 -38.78 9.11
N PHE A 96 -23.81 -38.21 9.52
CA PHE A 96 -24.05 -37.79 10.90
C PHE A 96 -24.19 -38.97 11.87
N ARG A 97 -24.58 -40.15 11.36
CA ARG A 97 -24.69 -41.39 12.15
C ARG A 97 -23.35 -42.13 12.28
N ALA A 98 -22.44 -41.95 11.32
CA ALA A 98 -21.11 -42.57 11.33
C ALA A 98 -20.08 -41.81 12.19
N MET A 99 -20.21 -40.49 12.32
CA MET A 99 -19.27 -39.67 13.12
C MET A 99 -19.11 -40.09 14.59
N PRO A 100 -20.19 -40.41 15.34
CA PRO A 100 -20.07 -40.85 16.74
C PRO A 100 -19.32 -42.18 16.93
N GLY A 101 -19.29 -43.03 15.89
CA GLY A 101 -18.58 -44.32 15.90
C GLY A 101 -17.17 -44.27 15.29
N ALA A 102 -16.69 -43.10 14.87
CA ALA A 102 -15.41 -42.96 14.21
C ALA A 102 -14.22 -43.13 15.18
N SER A 103 -13.14 -43.76 14.70
CA SER A 103 -11.92 -43.91 15.51
C SER A 103 -11.29 -42.55 15.83
N LYS A 104 -10.63 -42.44 16.99
CA LYS A 104 -9.92 -41.21 17.40
C LYS A 104 -8.88 -40.75 16.37
N HIS A 105 -8.24 -41.71 15.70
CA HIS A 105 -7.27 -41.43 14.63
C HIS A 105 -7.93 -40.80 13.39
N ALA A 106 -9.11 -41.30 12.98
CA ALA A 106 -9.86 -40.72 11.87
C ALA A 106 -10.32 -39.29 12.18
N LEU A 107 -10.84 -39.05 13.40
CA LEU A 107 -11.23 -37.70 13.84
C LEU A 107 -10.05 -36.72 13.85
N CYS A 108 -8.88 -37.18 14.33
CA CYS A 108 -7.66 -36.36 14.34
C CYS A 108 -7.19 -36.02 12.91
N ALA A 109 -7.18 -37.01 12.00
CA ALA A 109 -6.82 -36.80 10.60
C ALA A 109 -7.76 -35.80 9.90
N THR A 110 -9.07 -35.91 10.14
CA THR A 110 -10.07 -34.96 9.62
C THR A 110 -9.82 -33.54 10.14
N LEU A 111 -9.52 -33.39 11.44
CA LEU A 111 -9.22 -32.08 12.02
C LEU A 111 -7.98 -31.44 11.39
N ILE A 112 -6.91 -32.22 11.22
CA ILE A 112 -5.67 -31.75 10.57
C ILE A 112 -5.96 -31.30 9.13
N SER A 113 -6.76 -32.08 8.39
CA SER A 113 -7.17 -31.73 7.03
C SER A 113 -7.97 -30.41 6.99
N CYS A 114 -8.89 -30.20 7.94
CA CYS A 114 -9.66 -28.96 8.04
C CYS A 114 -8.75 -27.75 8.32
N VAL A 115 -7.80 -27.88 9.26
CA VAL A 115 -6.83 -26.82 9.57
C VAL A 115 -5.98 -26.49 8.35
N ALA A 116 -5.47 -27.50 7.64
CA ALA A 116 -4.70 -27.31 6.41
C ALA A 116 -5.53 -26.60 5.33
N ALA A 117 -6.81 -26.96 5.16
CA ALA A 117 -7.71 -26.32 4.21
C ALA A 117 -7.95 -24.83 4.52
N VAL A 118 -8.07 -24.46 5.79
CA VAL A 118 -8.21 -23.05 6.21
C VAL A 118 -6.94 -22.26 5.88
N LEU A 119 -5.76 -22.80 6.22
CA LEU A 119 -4.48 -22.16 5.94
C LEU A 119 -4.24 -21.97 4.43
N LEU A 120 -4.57 -22.98 3.63
CA LEU A 120 -4.48 -22.91 2.17
C LEU A 120 -5.41 -21.84 1.59
N ASN A 121 -6.67 -21.79 2.05
CA ASN A 121 -7.60 -20.75 1.59
C ASN A 121 -7.11 -19.35 1.98
N LEU A 122 -6.64 -19.15 3.22
CA LEU A 122 -6.13 -17.84 3.63
C LEU A 122 -4.92 -17.41 2.79
N SER A 123 -4.00 -18.33 2.51
CA SER A 123 -2.83 -18.11 1.65
C SER A 123 -3.23 -17.79 0.19
N GLN A 124 -4.23 -18.48 -0.36
CA GLN A 124 -4.74 -18.19 -1.70
C GLN A 124 -5.38 -16.80 -1.80
N TRP A 125 -5.98 -16.32 -0.72
CA TRP A 125 -6.68 -15.04 -0.71
C TRP A 125 -5.74 -13.86 -0.50
N THR A 126 -4.72 -14.05 0.33
CA THR A 126 -3.62 -13.07 0.46
C THR A 126 -2.82 -13.01 -0.83
N SER A 127 -2.43 -14.14 -1.42
CA SER A 127 -1.70 -14.15 -2.70
C SER A 127 -2.48 -13.51 -3.84
N MET A 128 -3.81 -13.63 -3.88
CA MET A 128 -4.65 -12.96 -4.89
C MET A 128 -4.54 -11.43 -4.84
N ARG A 129 -4.34 -10.86 -3.64
CA ARG A 129 -4.15 -9.41 -3.46
C ARG A 129 -2.89 -8.91 -4.16
N TYR A 130 -1.84 -9.73 -4.20
CA TYR A 130 -0.52 -9.33 -4.72
C TYR A 130 -0.30 -9.73 -6.18
N LEU A 131 -0.77 -10.91 -6.60
CA LEU A 131 -0.46 -11.48 -7.92
C LEU A 131 -1.57 -11.26 -8.96
N GLY A 132 -2.81 -11.07 -8.52
CA GLY A 132 -3.97 -11.10 -9.41
C GLY A 132 -4.28 -12.51 -9.96
N PRO A 133 -5.42 -12.68 -10.66
CA PRO A 133 -6.02 -13.98 -10.95
C PRO A 133 -5.23 -14.82 -11.96
N VAL A 134 -4.66 -14.18 -12.99
CA VAL A 134 -3.90 -14.90 -14.04
C VAL A 134 -2.59 -15.45 -13.47
N MET A 135 -1.79 -14.60 -12.81
CA MET A 135 -0.52 -15.03 -12.24
C MET A 135 -0.73 -16.03 -11.11
N GLN A 136 -1.77 -15.85 -10.28
CA GLN A 136 -2.09 -16.84 -9.24
C GLN A 136 -2.43 -18.22 -9.83
N GLN A 137 -3.17 -18.28 -10.93
CA GLN A 137 -3.45 -19.55 -11.59
C GLN A 137 -2.18 -20.17 -12.21
N MET A 138 -1.29 -19.36 -12.77
CA MET A 138 -0.01 -19.83 -13.29
C MET A 138 0.90 -20.40 -12.20
N PHE A 139 1.01 -19.73 -11.06
CA PHE A 139 1.74 -20.25 -9.89
C PHE A 139 1.06 -21.49 -9.31
N GLY A 140 -0.28 -21.55 -9.32
CA GLY A 140 -1.03 -22.74 -8.92
C GLY A 140 -0.67 -23.98 -9.74
N ASN A 141 -0.33 -23.81 -11.03
CA ASN A 141 0.09 -24.91 -11.88
C ASN A 141 1.45 -25.50 -11.49
N LEU A 142 2.30 -24.79 -10.72
CA LEU A 142 3.53 -25.36 -10.16
C LEU A 142 3.25 -26.47 -9.15
N GLN A 143 2.06 -26.54 -8.57
CA GLN A 143 1.66 -27.66 -7.72
C GLN A 143 1.86 -29.01 -8.42
N LEU A 144 1.61 -29.07 -9.73
CA LEU A 144 1.79 -30.28 -10.52
C LEU A 144 3.25 -30.76 -10.52
N VAL A 145 4.21 -29.82 -10.58
CA VAL A 145 5.64 -30.12 -10.52
C VAL A 145 6.02 -30.69 -9.15
N PHE A 146 5.51 -30.09 -8.06
CA PHE A 146 5.76 -30.59 -6.71
C PHE A 146 5.18 -31.98 -6.50
N VAL A 147 3.96 -32.25 -6.99
CA VAL A 147 3.34 -33.58 -6.90
C VAL A 147 4.17 -34.62 -7.65
N LEU A 148 4.63 -34.31 -8.86
CA LEU A 148 5.49 -35.21 -9.63
C LEU A 148 6.82 -35.50 -8.92
N ILE A 149 7.47 -34.48 -8.35
CA ILE A 149 8.71 -34.67 -7.59
C ILE A 149 8.45 -35.51 -6.34
N LEU A 150 7.37 -35.27 -5.61
CA LEU A 150 7.02 -36.05 -4.43
C LEU A 150 6.71 -37.51 -4.79
N ALA A 151 5.94 -37.77 -5.85
CA ALA A 151 5.69 -39.13 -6.34
C ALA A 151 6.99 -39.82 -6.74
N ALA A 152 7.86 -39.09 -7.43
CA ALA A 152 9.15 -39.58 -7.87
C ALA A 152 10.11 -39.92 -6.72
N VAL A 153 10.20 -39.06 -5.70
CA VAL A 153 11.17 -39.22 -4.60
C VAL A 153 10.61 -40.12 -3.49
N TRP A 154 9.33 -40.01 -3.17
CA TRP A 154 8.73 -40.69 -2.02
C TRP A 154 8.16 -42.06 -2.37
N LEU A 155 7.50 -42.18 -3.52
CA LEU A 155 6.85 -43.42 -3.96
C LEU A 155 7.71 -44.23 -4.93
N ASP A 156 8.86 -43.68 -5.32
CA ASP A 156 9.79 -44.26 -6.29
C ASP A 156 9.14 -44.55 -7.66
N GLU A 157 8.14 -43.74 -8.05
CA GLU A 157 7.45 -43.92 -9.32
C GLU A 157 8.31 -43.42 -10.49
N ALA A 158 8.47 -44.25 -11.53
CA ALA A 158 9.23 -43.88 -12.72
C ALA A 158 8.52 -42.73 -13.47
N CYS A 159 9.19 -41.58 -13.62
CA CYS A 159 8.68 -40.47 -14.42
C CYS A 159 8.86 -40.76 -15.91
N SER A 160 7.80 -40.61 -16.69
CA SER A 160 7.90 -40.74 -18.14
C SER A 160 8.70 -39.56 -18.73
N PRO A 161 9.39 -39.75 -19.88
CA PRO A 161 10.10 -38.64 -20.54
C PRO A 161 9.15 -37.49 -20.93
N GLU A 162 7.87 -37.79 -21.17
CA GLU A 162 6.83 -36.81 -21.45
C GLU A 162 6.51 -35.94 -20.22
N GLN A 163 6.46 -36.53 -19.02
CA GLN A 163 6.25 -35.81 -17.76
C GLN A 163 7.41 -34.88 -17.42
N VAL A 164 8.65 -35.32 -17.68
CA VAL A 164 9.85 -34.51 -17.48
C VAL A 164 9.84 -33.31 -18.44
N LEU A 165 9.54 -33.54 -19.72
CA LEU A 165 9.42 -32.47 -20.71
C LEU A 165 8.30 -31.48 -20.34
N GLY A 166 7.14 -31.98 -19.91
CA GLY A 166 6.02 -31.16 -19.45
C GLY A 166 6.40 -30.27 -18.27
N THR A 167 7.14 -30.83 -17.31
CA THR A 167 7.65 -30.10 -16.14
C THR A 167 8.58 -28.96 -16.54
N VAL A 168 9.52 -29.21 -17.46
CA VAL A 168 10.44 -28.18 -17.96
C VAL A 168 9.68 -27.05 -18.67
N ILE A 169 8.75 -27.39 -19.57
CA ILE A 169 7.95 -26.41 -20.32
C ILE A 169 7.11 -25.55 -19.35
N LEU A 170 6.49 -26.18 -18.34
CA LEU A 170 5.68 -25.49 -17.36
C LEU A 170 6.49 -24.48 -16.55
N VAL A 171 7.66 -24.87 -16.04
CA VAL A 171 8.52 -23.96 -15.27
C VAL A 171 9.03 -22.81 -16.14
N ILE A 172 9.43 -23.08 -17.40
CA ILE A 172 9.80 -22.01 -18.34
C ILE A 172 8.63 -21.05 -18.56
N GLY A 173 7.40 -21.56 -18.74
CA GLY A 173 6.19 -20.74 -18.87
C GLY A 173 6.00 -19.78 -17.69
N VAL A 174 6.20 -20.24 -16.46
CA VAL A 174 6.11 -19.39 -15.26
C VAL A 174 7.23 -18.34 -15.21
N LEU A 175 8.46 -18.70 -15.59
CA LEU A 175 9.59 -17.77 -15.62
C LEU A 175 9.39 -16.68 -16.68
N VAL A 176 8.88 -17.03 -17.86
CA VAL A 176 8.55 -16.07 -18.92
C VAL A 176 7.39 -15.16 -18.48
N ALA A 177 6.38 -15.70 -17.80
CA ALA A 177 5.28 -14.90 -17.25
C ALA A 177 5.78 -13.85 -16.24
N LYS A 178 6.76 -14.21 -15.42
CA LYS A 178 7.42 -13.32 -14.46
C LYS A 178 8.28 -12.25 -15.14
N ALA A 179 8.92 -12.58 -16.27
CA ALA A 179 9.82 -11.69 -17.00
C ALA A 179 9.11 -10.75 -17.99
N ALA A 180 7.85 -11.01 -18.35
CA ALA A 180 7.10 -10.19 -19.30
C ALA A 180 6.75 -8.82 -18.69
N PRO A 181 7.16 -7.69 -19.30
CA PRO A 181 6.85 -6.36 -18.77
C PRO A 181 5.35 -6.08 -18.84
N GLU A 182 4.77 -5.66 -17.72
CA GLU A 182 3.34 -5.46 -17.42
C GLU A 182 2.63 -4.37 -18.25
N LYS A 183 3.25 -3.85 -19.33
CA LYS A 183 2.71 -2.77 -20.18
C LYS A 183 1.36 -3.11 -20.83
N VAL A 184 1.01 -4.39 -20.92
CA VAL A 184 -0.21 -4.89 -21.58
C VAL A 184 -1.42 -4.88 -20.63
N HIS A 185 -1.21 -5.02 -19.32
CA HIS A 185 -2.30 -5.07 -18.34
C HIS A 185 -2.89 -3.67 -18.08
N ASN A 186 -2.06 -2.62 -18.15
CA ASN A 186 -2.47 -1.24 -17.95
C ASN A 186 -3.34 -0.66 -19.07
N ALA A 187 -3.13 -1.08 -20.34
CA ALA A 187 -3.97 -0.66 -21.47
C ALA A 187 -5.42 -1.20 -21.39
N ARG A 188 -5.65 -2.25 -20.60
CA ARG A 188 -6.97 -2.83 -20.33
C ARG A 188 -7.69 -2.10 -19.19
N LYS A 189 -6.94 -1.58 -18.21
CA LYS A 189 -7.48 -0.92 -17.01
C LYS A 189 -7.89 0.53 -17.26
N SER A 190 -7.15 1.26 -18.10
CA SER A 190 -7.56 2.61 -18.53
C SER A 190 -8.90 2.62 -19.30
N ARG A 191 -9.21 1.56 -20.04
CA ARG A 191 -10.49 1.40 -20.77
C ARG A 191 -11.65 0.88 -19.91
N LEU A 192 -11.39 0.01 -18.94
CA LEU A 192 -12.42 -0.44 -17.98
C LEU A 192 -12.86 0.66 -17.00
N SER A 193 -12.02 1.68 -16.82
CA SER A 193 -12.36 2.91 -16.08
C SER A 193 -13.29 3.84 -16.88
N GLN A 194 -13.49 3.58 -18.18
CA GLN A 194 -14.35 4.36 -19.08
C GLN A 194 -15.69 3.66 -19.37
N VAL A 195 -16.01 2.54 -18.71
CA VAL A 195 -17.37 1.99 -18.78
C VAL A 195 -18.28 2.93 -17.99
N PRO A 196 -19.26 3.61 -18.62
CA PRO A 196 -20.23 4.41 -17.89
C PRO A 196 -20.96 3.48 -16.92
N GLN A 197 -21.03 3.87 -15.65
CA GLN A 197 -21.84 3.16 -14.67
C GLN A 197 -23.28 3.09 -15.20
N PRO A 198 -23.93 1.90 -15.24
CA PRO A 198 -25.35 1.85 -15.54
C PRO A 198 -26.08 2.66 -14.47
N GLY A 199 -26.70 3.75 -14.92
CA GLY A 199 -27.51 4.61 -14.10
C GLY A 199 -28.58 3.78 -13.41
N TYR A 200 -28.58 3.81 -12.08
CA TYR A 200 -29.74 3.40 -11.31
C TYR A 200 -30.85 4.40 -11.64
N GLN A 201 -31.73 4.02 -12.56
CA GLN A 201 -33.01 4.68 -12.76
C GLN A 201 -33.81 4.47 -11.48
N ALA A 202 -33.71 5.44 -10.57
CA ALA A 202 -34.70 5.61 -9.53
C ALA A 202 -36.04 5.85 -10.25
N THR A 203 -36.95 4.89 -10.08
CA THR A 203 -38.34 4.97 -10.52
C THR A 203 -38.94 6.30 -10.10
N GLU A 204 -39.43 7.02 -11.10
CA GLU A 204 -40.09 8.32 -10.99
C GLU A 204 -41.30 8.24 -10.03
N THR A 205 -41.23 8.97 -8.92
CA THR A 205 -42.41 9.53 -8.29
C THR A 205 -42.58 10.96 -8.81
N PRO A 206 -43.74 11.33 -9.39
CA PRO A 206 -43.91 12.63 -10.00
C PRO A 206 -44.26 13.65 -8.92
N THR A 207 -43.37 14.60 -8.66
CA THR A 207 -43.77 15.87 -8.03
C THR A 207 -43.06 17.04 -8.67
N ARG A 208 -43.58 17.36 -9.86
CA ARG A 208 -43.81 18.69 -10.44
C ARG A 208 -43.28 19.92 -9.67
N THR A 209 -42.60 20.78 -10.45
CA THR A 209 -42.37 22.23 -10.32
C THR A 209 -41.34 22.69 -9.28
N LYS A 210 -40.40 23.61 -9.55
CA LYS A 210 -40.22 24.61 -10.63
C LYS A 210 -38.72 24.93 -10.75
N SER A 211 -38.23 25.12 -11.97
CA SER A 211 -37.04 25.93 -12.23
C SER A 211 -37.27 27.35 -11.72
N VAL A 212 -36.45 27.82 -10.79
CA VAL A 212 -36.32 29.24 -10.48
C VAL A 212 -34.86 29.61 -10.67
N VAL A 213 -34.62 30.44 -11.68
CA VAL A 213 -33.38 31.17 -11.86
C VAL A 213 -33.69 32.62 -11.47
N MET A 214 -32.91 33.11 -10.50
CA MET A 214 -32.70 34.48 -10.02
C MET A 214 -33.79 35.17 -9.16
N ALA A 215 -33.50 35.29 -7.87
CA ALA A 215 -33.63 36.52 -7.10
C ALA A 215 -32.58 36.51 -5.97
N ASP A 216 -32.23 37.70 -5.48
CA ASP A 216 -31.24 38.01 -4.45
C ASP A 216 -31.49 37.21 -3.15
N GLU A 217 -30.88 36.03 -3.00
CA GLU A 217 -31.10 35.16 -1.84
C GLU A 217 -29.93 35.31 -0.86
N SER A 218 -30.22 35.97 0.26
CA SER A 218 -29.40 35.92 1.47
C SER A 218 -29.03 34.46 1.77
N ILE A 219 -27.75 34.19 1.97
CA ILE A 219 -27.27 32.86 2.35
C ILE A 219 -28.06 32.40 3.59
N PRO A 220 -28.68 31.22 3.57
CA PRO A 220 -29.39 30.73 4.74
C PRO A 220 -28.43 30.62 5.93
N PRO A 221 -28.84 31.01 7.16
CA PRO A 221 -27.94 31.07 8.32
C PRO A 221 -27.37 29.70 8.71
N HIS A 222 -28.01 28.60 8.30
CA HIS A 222 -27.51 27.24 8.52
C HIS A 222 -26.39 26.82 7.55
N LEU A 223 -26.14 27.61 6.49
CA LEU A 223 -25.02 27.45 5.56
C LEU A 223 -23.90 28.46 5.82
N GLU A 224 -23.99 29.23 6.89
CA GLU A 224 -22.97 30.16 7.34
C GLU A 224 -22.11 29.52 8.44
N CYS A 225 -20.82 29.80 8.39
CA CYS A 225 -19.91 29.38 9.45
C CYS A 225 -20.10 30.27 10.68
N ALA A 226 -20.41 29.70 11.83
CA ALA A 226 -20.56 30.44 13.09
C ALA A 226 -19.25 31.06 13.64
N ILE A 227 -18.10 30.88 12.96
CA ILE A 227 -16.81 31.50 13.33
C ILE A 227 -16.55 32.72 12.47
N CYS A 228 -16.54 32.56 11.13
CA CYS A 228 -16.27 33.67 10.22
C CYS A 228 -17.53 34.41 9.75
N MET A 229 -18.72 33.93 10.10
CA MET A 229 -20.03 34.49 9.72
C MET A 229 -20.22 34.68 8.20
N LYS A 230 -19.59 33.79 7.42
CA LYS A 230 -19.66 33.77 5.95
C LYS A 230 -20.08 32.38 5.48
N LEU A 231 -20.49 32.25 4.21
CA LEU A 231 -20.81 30.96 3.58
C LEU A 231 -19.70 29.93 3.81
N LEU A 232 -20.10 28.71 4.20
CA LEU A 232 -19.21 27.60 4.50
C LEU A 232 -18.30 27.25 3.31
N LEU A 233 -16.99 27.31 3.53
CA LEU A 233 -15.96 26.85 2.59
C LEU A 233 -15.34 25.56 3.13
N GLU A 234 -15.43 24.49 2.35
CA GLU A 234 -15.05 23.13 2.77
C GLU A 234 -15.70 22.77 4.13
N PRO A 235 -17.04 22.62 4.17
CA PRO A 235 -17.79 22.47 5.41
C PRO A 235 -17.38 21.20 6.15
N VAL A 236 -17.07 21.31 7.44
CA VAL A 236 -16.74 20.20 8.34
C VAL A 236 -17.77 20.16 9.46
N SER A 237 -18.48 19.04 9.57
CA SER A 237 -19.46 18.81 10.62
C SER A 237 -18.82 18.07 11.79
N VAL A 238 -18.95 18.63 13.00
CA VAL A 238 -18.43 18.00 14.23
C VAL A 238 -19.49 17.07 14.86
N PRO A 239 -19.13 16.15 15.78
CA PRO A 239 -20.07 15.14 16.31
C PRO A 239 -21.33 15.70 16.99
N CYS A 240 -21.28 16.94 17.47
CA CYS A 240 -22.45 17.62 18.02
C CYS A 240 -23.41 18.21 16.96
N GLY A 241 -23.12 18.04 15.67
CA GLY A 241 -23.98 18.44 14.55
C GLY A 241 -23.71 19.84 13.97
N HIS A 242 -22.89 20.67 14.63
CA HIS A 242 -22.53 21.99 14.10
C HIS A 242 -21.52 21.88 12.94
N THR A 243 -21.60 22.79 11.98
CA THR A 243 -20.75 22.79 10.78
C THR A 243 -19.98 24.09 10.67
N PHE A 244 -18.69 23.99 10.34
CA PHE A 244 -17.77 25.13 10.23
C PHE A 244 -16.95 25.03 8.93
N CYS A 245 -16.28 26.11 8.51
CA CYS A 245 -15.24 25.98 7.49
C CYS A 245 -14.09 25.14 8.04
N GLN A 246 -13.45 24.33 7.20
CA GLN A 246 -12.32 23.49 7.61
C GLN A 246 -11.23 24.32 8.32
N THR A 247 -10.78 25.41 7.70
CA THR A 247 -9.75 26.29 8.24
C THR A 247 -10.17 26.96 9.55
N CYS A 248 -11.43 27.40 9.66
CA CYS A 248 -11.95 28.01 10.88
C CYS A 248 -12.01 27.01 12.05
N LEU A 249 -12.39 25.76 11.77
CA LEU A 249 -12.39 24.70 12.78
C LEU A 249 -10.97 24.36 13.22
N GLU A 250 -10.03 24.21 12.27
CA GLU A 250 -8.62 23.94 12.55
C GLU A 250 -7.99 25.03 13.44
N GLN A 251 -8.26 26.30 13.14
CA GLN A 251 -7.82 27.44 13.96
C GLN A 251 -8.45 27.40 15.36
N ALA A 252 -9.76 27.17 15.46
CA ALA A 252 -10.44 27.11 16.77
C ALA A 252 -9.93 25.95 17.64
N MET A 253 -9.69 24.79 17.03
CA MET A 253 -9.11 23.62 17.69
C MET A 253 -7.64 23.84 18.09
N GLY A 254 -6.92 24.75 17.42
CA GLY A 254 -5.60 25.21 17.84
C GLY A 254 -5.59 25.87 19.23
N TYR A 255 -6.72 26.47 19.65
CA TYR A 255 -6.88 27.04 20.99
C TYR A 255 -7.52 26.06 21.97
N ARG A 256 -8.66 25.45 21.63
CA ARG A 256 -9.40 24.51 22.47
C ARG A 256 -10.16 23.48 21.63
N ASN A 257 -10.12 22.21 22.01
CA ASN A 257 -10.83 21.11 21.33
C ASN A 257 -12.35 21.05 21.66
N LEU A 258 -13.02 22.19 21.64
CA LEU A 258 -14.44 22.34 21.96
C LEU A 258 -15.16 23.00 20.78
N CYS A 259 -16.42 22.61 20.56
CA CYS A 259 -17.27 23.23 19.56
C CYS A 259 -17.48 24.73 19.88
N ALA A 260 -17.25 25.61 18.91
CA ALA A 260 -17.41 27.06 19.10
C ALA A 260 -18.86 27.49 19.41
N VAL A 261 -19.84 26.64 19.11
CA VAL A 261 -21.27 26.92 19.35
C VAL A 261 -21.74 26.33 20.68
N CYS A 262 -21.67 25.01 20.85
CA CYS A 262 -22.24 24.32 22.01
C CYS A 262 -21.22 23.82 23.04
N ARG A 263 -19.92 24.07 22.82
CA ARG A 263 -18.80 23.66 23.69
C ARG A 263 -18.68 22.16 23.93
N ALA A 264 -19.35 21.32 23.15
CA ALA A 264 -19.15 19.87 23.16
C ALA A 264 -17.72 19.51 22.70
N PRO A 265 -17.11 18.43 23.22
CA PRO A 265 -15.77 18.00 22.80
C PRO A 265 -15.74 17.60 21.33
N VAL A 266 -14.75 18.12 20.59
CA VAL A 266 -14.55 17.83 19.16
C VAL A 266 -13.31 16.95 18.99
N PRO A 267 -13.44 15.71 18.49
CA PRO A 267 -12.28 14.86 18.20
C PRO A 267 -11.51 15.37 16.98
N PRO A 268 -10.17 15.23 16.93
CA PRO A 268 -9.36 15.64 15.78
C PRO A 268 -9.66 14.77 14.54
N GLY A 269 -9.37 15.29 13.35
CA GLY A 269 -9.50 14.54 12.09
C GLY A 269 -10.92 14.52 11.50
N GLN A 270 -11.72 15.56 11.75
CA GLN A 270 -13.03 15.70 11.12
C GLN A 270 -12.87 15.88 9.61
N SER A 271 -13.61 15.10 8.83
CA SER A 271 -13.60 15.17 7.37
C SER A 271 -14.62 16.17 6.84
N VAL A 272 -14.35 16.74 5.67
CA VAL A 272 -15.30 17.59 4.94
C VAL A 272 -16.61 16.84 4.71
N ASN A 273 -17.73 17.45 5.10
CA ASN A 273 -19.07 16.97 4.84
C ASN A 273 -19.39 17.15 3.34
N ILE A 274 -19.26 16.06 2.59
CA ILE A 274 -19.44 16.05 1.14
C ILE A 274 -20.85 16.46 0.74
N LEU A 275 -21.88 16.12 1.52
CA LEU A 275 -23.27 16.44 1.20
C LEU A 275 -23.54 17.94 1.29
N ILE A 276 -23.10 18.60 2.37
CA ILE A 276 -23.24 20.06 2.52
C ILE A 276 -22.40 20.78 1.46
N ARG A 277 -21.19 20.26 1.16
CA ARG A 277 -20.33 20.81 0.09
C ARG A 277 -21.02 20.74 -1.28
N SER A 278 -21.61 19.60 -1.64
CA SER A 278 -22.32 19.43 -2.90
C SER A 278 -23.55 20.33 -2.97
N MET A 279 -24.33 20.40 -1.89
CA MET A 279 -25.50 21.30 -1.80
C MET A 279 -25.12 22.76 -2.01
N ILE A 280 -24.09 23.26 -1.32
CA ILE A 280 -23.61 24.65 -1.50
C ILE A 280 -23.11 24.87 -2.94
N SER A 281 -22.41 23.89 -3.52
CA SER A 281 -21.89 24.00 -4.88
C SER A 281 -22.99 24.03 -5.95
N GLU A 282 -24.10 23.34 -5.74
CA GLU A 282 -25.23 23.30 -6.67
C GLU A 282 -26.17 24.50 -6.50
N GLN A 283 -26.47 24.87 -5.25
CA GLN A 283 -27.45 25.92 -4.95
C GLN A 283 -26.85 27.33 -4.94
N TYR A 284 -25.59 27.50 -4.53
CA TYR A 284 -24.95 28.82 -4.36
C TYR A 284 -23.58 28.95 -5.06
N PRO A 285 -23.46 28.61 -6.36
CA PRO A 285 -22.16 28.57 -7.05
C PRO A 285 -21.48 29.94 -7.14
N ARG A 286 -22.25 31.03 -7.27
CA ARG A 286 -21.71 32.41 -7.35
C ARG A 286 -21.13 32.87 -6.02
N ALA A 287 -21.85 32.65 -4.92
CA ALA A 287 -21.40 33.01 -3.57
C ALA A 287 -20.17 32.17 -3.16
N LEU A 288 -20.15 30.88 -3.51
CA LEU A 288 -18.99 30.02 -3.28
C LEU A 288 -17.75 30.49 -4.08
N ALA A 289 -17.93 30.89 -5.34
CA ALA A 289 -16.85 31.44 -6.16
C ALA A 289 -16.30 32.75 -5.58
N GLY A 290 -17.17 33.64 -5.09
CA GLY A 290 -16.76 34.87 -4.38
C GLY A 290 -15.91 34.57 -3.15
N ARG A 291 -16.38 33.65 -2.29
CA ARG A 291 -15.63 33.23 -1.08
C ARG A 291 -14.28 32.61 -1.40
N ARG A 292 -14.15 31.85 -2.49
CA ARG A 292 -12.86 31.30 -2.91
C ARG A 292 -11.88 32.39 -3.32
N ARG A 293 -12.35 33.45 -4.00
CA ARG A 293 -11.51 34.60 -4.39
C ARG A 293 -11.05 35.40 -3.18
N GLU A 294 -11.94 35.68 -2.23
CA GLU A 294 -11.60 36.39 -0.99
C GLU A 294 -10.47 35.66 -0.23
N VAL A 295 -10.59 34.35 -0.04
CA VAL A 295 -9.56 33.56 0.67
C VAL A 295 -8.24 33.55 -0.11
N GLU A 296 -8.29 33.48 -1.44
CA GLU A 296 -7.10 33.56 -2.29
C GLU A 296 -6.40 34.93 -2.20
N GLU A 297 -7.16 36.02 -2.11
CA GLU A 297 -6.64 37.37 -1.92
C GLU A 297 -6.05 37.58 -0.52
N GLU A 298 -6.72 37.08 0.53
CA GLU A 298 -6.23 37.10 1.91
C GLU A 298 -4.88 36.36 2.03
N LEU A 299 -4.76 35.18 1.42
CA LEU A 299 -3.51 34.42 1.38
C LEU A 299 -2.40 35.17 0.63
N ARG A 300 -2.71 35.74 -0.53
CA ARG A 300 -1.75 36.55 -1.30
C ARG A 300 -1.28 37.78 -0.53
N GLN A 301 -2.16 38.43 0.23
CA GLN A 301 -1.80 39.57 1.05
C GLN A 301 -0.92 39.15 2.24
N ALA A 302 -1.24 38.03 2.90
CA ALA A 302 -0.42 37.49 3.98
C ALA A 302 1.00 37.13 3.49
N GLU A 303 1.11 36.56 2.29
CA GLU A 303 2.41 36.27 1.64
C GLU A 303 3.21 37.54 1.35
N ARG A 304 2.56 38.59 0.80
CA ARG A 304 3.20 39.90 0.58
C ARG A 304 3.68 40.52 1.89
N ASN A 305 2.84 40.53 2.92
CA ASN A 305 3.18 41.09 4.23
C ASN A 305 4.38 40.35 4.85
N ALA A 306 4.37 39.01 4.78
CA ALA A 306 5.49 38.20 5.29
C ALA A 306 6.78 38.44 4.50
N GLU A 307 6.69 38.73 3.20
CA GLU A 307 7.84 39.06 2.37
C GLU A 307 8.38 40.46 2.65
N GLU A 308 7.50 41.45 2.83
CA GLU A 308 7.89 42.80 3.24
C GLU A 308 8.54 42.81 4.62
N GLU A 309 8.04 42.01 5.56
CA GLU A 309 8.62 41.84 6.90
C GLU A 309 10.03 41.23 6.80
N ARG A 310 10.20 40.17 6.00
CA ARG A 310 11.52 39.58 5.72
C ARG A 310 12.48 40.56 5.06
N GLN A 311 12.00 41.41 4.14
CA GLN A 311 12.84 42.41 3.49
C GLN A 311 13.26 43.54 4.44
N ARG A 312 12.40 43.91 5.40
CA ARG A 312 12.75 44.87 6.46
C ARG A 312 13.79 44.31 7.43
N GLU A 313 13.69 43.02 7.78
CA GLU A 313 14.70 42.33 8.59
C GLU A 313 16.06 42.27 7.89
N VAL A 314 16.09 42.08 6.56
CA VAL A 314 17.32 42.04 5.75
C VAL A 314 17.90 43.44 5.50
N ALA A 315 17.07 44.48 5.43
CA ALA A 315 17.50 45.86 5.17
C ALA A 315 18.15 46.56 6.37
N GLY A 316 18.14 45.97 7.57
CA GLY A 316 18.84 46.50 8.74
C GLY A 316 18.21 47.75 9.39
N ASP A 317 17.07 48.23 8.89
CA ASP A 317 16.31 49.35 9.47
C ASP A 317 15.33 48.85 10.54
N ALA A 318 15.86 48.26 11.62
CA ALA A 318 15.10 48.07 12.85
C ALA A 318 15.37 49.26 13.79
N PRO A 319 14.34 49.93 14.34
CA PRO A 319 14.55 51.00 15.31
C PRO A 319 15.28 50.41 16.53
N ALA A 320 16.42 51.03 16.85
CA ALA A 320 17.16 50.77 18.06
C ALA A 320 16.28 51.10 19.28
N GLN A 321 16.33 50.19 20.26
CA GLN A 321 15.75 50.29 21.61
C GLN A 321 14.29 49.86 21.75
N THR A 322 14.10 48.55 21.84
CA THR A 322 13.38 47.98 22.99
C THR A 322 14.19 46.81 23.51
N GLU A 323 14.37 46.77 24.81
CA GLU A 323 15.22 45.85 25.57
C GLU A 323 15.10 44.39 25.11
N ALA A 324 16.24 43.79 24.82
CA ALA A 324 16.38 42.38 24.51
C ALA A 324 16.01 41.53 25.75
N ASN A 325 14.72 41.24 25.90
CA ASN A 325 14.26 40.04 26.57
C ASN A 325 14.17 38.92 25.53
N GLY A 326 14.79 37.79 25.84
CA GLY A 326 15.19 36.76 24.88
C GLY A 326 14.07 36.04 24.11
N ALA A 327 14.47 35.54 22.95
CA ALA A 327 13.85 34.44 22.21
C ALA A 327 15.04 33.59 21.69
N GLY A 328 15.31 32.35 22.12
CA GLY A 328 14.37 31.31 22.53
C GLY A 328 13.90 30.57 21.28
N GLY A 329 14.79 29.82 20.62
CA GLY A 329 14.33 28.71 19.78
C GLY A 329 13.53 27.78 20.69
N ASP A 330 12.25 27.57 20.40
CA ASP A 330 11.34 26.85 21.30
C ASP A 330 11.92 25.48 21.66
N VAL A 331 12.38 25.34 22.92
CA VAL A 331 12.88 24.07 23.45
C VAL A 331 11.68 23.16 23.67
N ILE A 332 11.61 22.07 22.90
CA ILE A 332 10.53 21.10 22.94
C ILE A 332 10.94 19.93 23.83
N ILE A 333 10.12 19.62 24.83
CA ILE A 333 10.31 18.43 25.67
C ILE A 333 9.51 17.30 25.05
N LEU A 334 10.18 16.20 24.68
CA LEU A 334 9.56 15.04 24.05
C LEU A 334 10.03 13.74 24.71
N PRO A 335 9.14 12.74 24.88
CA PRO A 335 9.57 11.40 25.25
C PRO A 335 10.35 10.76 24.09
N VAL A 336 11.46 10.10 24.43
CA VAL A 336 12.44 9.57 23.47
C VAL A 336 12.20 8.10 23.23
N LEU A 337 11.97 7.75 21.96
CA LEU A 337 11.93 6.39 21.47
C LEU A 337 13.25 6.08 20.77
N ARG A 338 14.10 5.27 21.40
CA ARG A 338 15.34 4.80 20.77
C ARG A 338 15.03 3.64 19.83
N HIS A 339 15.31 3.83 18.55
CA HIS A 339 15.02 2.82 17.53
C HIS A 339 16.18 2.65 16.55
N LYS A 340 16.50 1.40 16.19
CA LYS A 340 17.61 1.08 15.27
C LYS A 340 17.42 1.67 13.87
N ARG A 341 16.16 1.84 13.47
CA ARG A 341 15.77 2.41 12.17
C ARG A 341 15.12 3.77 12.40
N PRO A 342 15.86 4.89 12.31
CA PRO A 342 15.26 6.20 12.38
C PRO A 342 14.32 6.40 11.18
N MET A 343 13.16 7.02 11.42
CA MET A 343 12.22 7.36 10.37
C MET A 343 12.55 8.73 9.83
N LEU A 344 12.22 8.92 8.56
CA LEU A 344 12.39 10.19 7.89
C LEU A 344 11.15 11.08 8.13
N PRO A 345 11.31 12.41 8.09
CA PRO A 345 10.18 13.34 8.04
C PRO A 345 9.21 12.99 6.91
N GLN A 346 7.94 13.34 7.08
CA GLN A 346 6.86 13.13 6.09
C GLN A 346 6.59 11.66 5.72
N CYS A 347 7.27 10.71 6.34
CA CYS A 347 7.00 9.28 6.17
C CYS A 347 6.00 8.80 7.21
N ARG A 348 5.02 8.02 6.75
CA ARG A 348 4.04 7.34 7.60
C ARG A 348 4.36 5.86 7.61
N ILE A 349 4.66 5.24 8.74
CA ILE A 349 4.90 3.79 8.79
C ILE A 349 4.25 3.23 10.04
N GLY A 350 3.63 2.05 9.90
CA GLY A 350 3.17 1.26 11.03
C GLY A 350 4.37 0.62 11.72
N HIS A 351 4.55 0.89 13.01
CA HIS A 351 5.66 0.38 13.82
C HIS A 351 5.14 -0.58 14.88
N GLU A 352 5.83 -1.71 15.06
CA GLU A 352 5.61 -2.61 16.19
C GLU A 352 6.43 -2.10 17.38
N LEU A 353 5.78 -1.88 18.51
CA LEU A 353 6.44 -1.35 19.71
C LEU A 353 6.97 -2.51 20.57
N ASP A 354 8.14 -2.29 21.14
CA ASP A 354 8.61 -3.08 22.29
C ASP A 354 7.97 -2.56 23.58
N SER A 355 8.20 -3.25 24.70
CA SER A 355 7.60 -2.89 25.99
C SER A 355 7.94 -1.47 26.45
N GLN A 356 9.14 -0.95 26.11
CA GLN A 356 9.51 0.44 26.40
C GLN A 356 8.82 1.43 25.45
N GLY A 357 8.72 1.10 24.17
CA GLY A 357 8.01 1.91 23.18
C GLY A 357 6.52 2.05 23.47
N GLU A 358 5.88 1.01 24.03
CA GLU A 358 4.48 1.08 24.48
C GLU A 358 4.30 2.11 25.60
N LEU A 359 5.23 2.17 26.57
CA LEU A 359 5.19 3.17 27.65
C LEU A 359 5.31 4.60 27.09
N VAL A 360 6.30 4.83 26.22
CA VAL A 360 6.53 6.12 25.56
C VAL A 360 5.30 6.59 24.78
N VAL A 361 4.70 5.69 23.98
CA VAL A 361 3.54 6.01 23.16
C VAL A 361 2.30 6.24 24.01
N ASN A 362 2.07 5.44 25.06
CA ASN A 362 0.95 5.64 25.96
C ASN A 362 1.03 6.98 26.69
N PHE A 363 2.21 7.37 27.17
CA PHE A 363 2.45 8.69 27.76
C PHE A 363 2.19 9.81 26.74
N ALA A 364 2.71 9.67 25.53
CA ALA A 364 2.50 10.67 24.48
C ALA A 364 1.01 10.82 24.10
N VAL A 365 0.25 9.72 24.07
CA VAL A 365 -1.19 9.73 23.77
C VAL A 365 -2.01 10.45 24.84
N GLN A 366 -1.57 10.42 26.09
CA GLN A 366 -2.17 11.19 27.19
C GLN A 366 -1.84 12.69 27.11
N GLY A 367 -0.73 13.04 26.45
CA GLY A 367 -0.29 14.42 26.22
C GLY A 367 -0.51 14.91 24.78
N GLY A 368 0.49 15.62 24.24
CA GLY A 368 0.44 16.26 22.91
C GLY A 368 0.55 15.31 21.71
N ARG A 369 0.55 13.98 21.91
CA ARG A 369 0.72 12.96 20.87
C ARG A 369 2.01 13.10 20.06
N ARG A 370 3.05 13.67 20.66
CA ARG A 370 4.37 13.85 20.05
C ARG A 370 5.40 13.00 20.77
N ILE A 371 6.22 12.31 20.01
CA ILE A 371 7.39 11.57 20.49
C ILE A 371 8.60 11.96 19.66
N CYS A 372 9.80 11.84 20.22
CA CYS A 372 11.03 11.97 19.45
C CYS A 372 11.55 10.56 19.16
N MET A 373 11.78 10.23 17.89
CA MET A 373 12.46 8.98 17.55
C MET A 373 13.90 9.25 17.16
N MET A 374 14.81 8.52 17.80
CA MET A 374 16.25 8.71 17.67
C MET A 374 16.98 7.40 17.43
N PRO A 375 18.09 7.41 16.68
CA PRO A 375 18.99 6.27 16.65
C PRO A 375 19.54 5.99 18.06
N PRO A 376 19.90 4.73 18.37
CA PRO A 376 20.45 4.37 19.68
C PRO A 376 21.71 5.19 20.02
N GLU A 377 22.53 5.46 19.00
CA GLU A 377 23.72 6.32 19.08
C GLU A 377 23.53 7.53 18.14
N GLY A 378 23.26 8.70 18.72
CA GLY A 378 23.14 9.97 18.00
C GLY A 378 22.42 11.06 18.79
N ASN A 379 22.66 12.32 18.41
CA ASN A 379 22.02 13.50 19.02
C ASN A 379 20.94 14.14 18.13
N THR A 380 20.66 13.54 16.97
CA THR A 380 19.67 14.01 16.01
C THR A 380 18.54 12.98 15.91
N GLY A 381 17.32 13.48 15.81
CA GLY A 381 16.11 12.67 15.72
C GLY A 381 15.04 13.33 14.89
N VAL A 382 13.88 12.68 14.84
CA VAL A 382 12.69 13.20 14.17
C VAL A 382 11.56 13.27 15.18
N CYS A 383 10.92 14.42 15.27
CA CYS A 383 9.67 14.59 15.99
C CYS A 383 8.57 13.88 15.21
N MET A 384 7.86 12.97 15.89
CA MET A 384 6.82 12.14 15.31
C MET A 384 5.49 12.41 16.00
N ASN A 385 4.42 12.47 15.20
CA ASN A 385 3.06 12.47 15.72
C ASN A 385 2.52 11.03 15.77
N VAL A 386 1.87 10.70 16.88
CA VAL A 386 1.09 9.48 17.05
C VAL A 386 -0.31 9.70 16.47
N GLU A 387 -0.60 9.08 15.31
CA GLU A 387 -1.91 9.22 14.67
C GLU A 387 -2.92 8.20 15.18
N HIS A 388 -2.52 6.93 15.20
CA HIS A 388 -3.40 5.83 15.55
C HIS A 388 -2.65 4.75 16.32
N LEU A 389 -3.22 4.32 17.45
CA LEU A 389 -2.73 3.19 18.23
C LEU A 389 -3.73 2.05 18.08
N ARG A 390 -3.29 0.92 17.52
CA ARG A 390 -4.07 -0.33 17.52
C ARG A 390 -3.57 -1.19 18.67
N PRO A 391 -4.34 -1.29 19.78
CA PRO A 391 -4.00 -2.21 20.85
C PRO A 391 -4.10 -3.63 20.31
N ALA A 392 -2.97 -4.33 20.26
CA ALA A 392 -2.94 -5.75 19.97
C ALA A 392 -2.94 -6.47 21.32
N GLY A 393 -3.91 -7.36 21.56
CA GLY A 393 -4.11 -7.96 22.89
C GLY A 393 -2.87 -8.64 23.50
N ARG A 394 -2.54 -9.86 23.04
CA ARG A 394 -1.33 -10.61 23.44
C ARG A 394 -0.13 -10.41 22.49
N GLN A 395 -0.22 -9.46 21.57
CA GLN A 395 0.77 -9.20 20.53
C GLN A 395 1.25 -7.75 20.65
N ALA A 396 2.43 -7.42 20.10
CA ALA A 396 3.01 -6.08 20.15
C ALA A 396 2.04 -5.02 19.60
N ALA A 397 1.83 -3.91 20.31
CA ALA A 397 0.98 -2.83 19.85
C ALA A 397 1.50 -2.22 18.53
N GLN A 398 0.59 -2.00 17.58
CA GLN A 398 0.92 -1.34 16.32
C GLN A 398 0.57 0.14 16.41
N VAL A 399 1.55 1.00 16.15
CA VAL A 399 1.37 2.45 16.12
C VAL A 399 1.61 3.00 14.72
N ALA A 400 0.72 3.89 14.27
CA ALA A 400 0.93 4.69 13.07
C ALA A 400 1.59 6.01 13.49
N LEU A 401 2.85 6.19 13.07
CA LEU A 401 3.65 7.38 13.36
C LEU A 401 3.87 8.19 12.07
N VAL A 402 3.81 9.52 12.19
CA VAL A 402 4.11 10.44 11.09
C VAL A 402 5.22 11.39 11.51
N GLY A 403 6.35 11.36 10.80
CA GLY A 403 7.46 12.29 11.00
C GLY A 403 7.07 13.71 10.61
N LYS A 404 7.31 14.69 11.48
CA LYS A 404 6.96 16.11 11.27
C LYS A 404 8.18 16.93 10.87
N PHE A 405 9.12 17.11 11.79
CA PHE A 405 10.33 17.91 11.61
C PHE A 405 11.49 17.30 12.37
N ARG A 406 12.71 17.70 12.03
CA ARG A 406 13.93 17.20 12.67
C ARG A 406 14.22 17.96 13.95
N VAL A 407 14.81 17.25 14.89
CA VAL A 407 15.14 17.76 16.21
C VAL A 407 16.55 17.38 16.60
N ARG A 408 17.22 18.26 17.33
CA ARG A 408 18.54 18.03 17.91
C ARG A 408 18.44 18.06 19.42
N LEU A 409 19.01 17.06 20.07
CA LEU A 409 19.08 16.97 21.52
C LEU A 409 20.03 18.05 22.05
N THR A 410 19.55 18.87 22.98
CA THR A 410 20.33 19.98 23.57
C THR A 410 20.99 19.58 24.89
N GLU A 411 20.31 18.75 25.69
CA GLU A 411 20.74 18.29 27.00
C GLU A 411 20.60 16.76 27.12
N GLN A 412 21.29 16.13 28.08
CA GLN A 412 21.14 14.69 28.30
C GLN A 412 19.68 14.33 28.65
N PRO A 413 19.12 13.23 28.11
CA PRO A 413 17.76 12.84 28.40
C PRO A 413 17.62 12.49 29.88
N HIS A 414 16.55 12.96 30.50
CA HIS A 414 16.24 12.67 31.90
C HIS A 414 15.34 11.44 31.97
N LEU A 415 15.57 10.55 32.93
CA LEU A 415 14.72 9.38 33.13
C LEU A 415 13.40 9.80 33.82
N HIS A 416 12.27 9.51 33.18
CA HIS A 416 10.94 9.70 33.74
C HIS A 416 10.63 8.61 34.76
N GLU A 417 9.73 8.89 35.70
CA GLU A 417 9.35 7.97 36.79
C GLU A 417 8.79 6.63 36.27
N ASP A 418 8.14 6.65 35.11
CA ASP A 418 7.61 5.46 34.42
C ASP A 418 8.68 4.65 33.65
N GLY A 419 9.97 5.03 33.74
CA GLY A 419 11.09 4.27 33.19
C GLY A 419 11.42 4.53 31.71
N PHE A 420 10.98 5.65 31.13
CA PHE A 420 11.34 6.08 29.78
C PHE A 420 12.11 7.42 29.78
N GLU A 421 12.83 7.74 28.70
CA GLU A 421 13.64 8.96 28.60
C GLU A 421 12.82 10.18 28.12
N LEU A 422 13.01 11.34 28.75
CA LEU A 422 12.53 12.65 28.30
C LEU A 422 13.70 13.50 27.83
N GLY A 423 13.69 13.91 26.57
CA GLY A 423 14.73 14.75 25.99
C GLY A 423 14.25 16.19 25.80
N ARG A 424 15.18 17.13 25.93
CA ARG A 424 15.01 18.53 25.51
C ARG A 424 15.59 18.71 24.12
N PHE A 425 14.79 19.28 23.23
CA PHE A 425 15.07 19.30 21.81
C PHE A 425 14.91 20.70 21.22
N GLU A 426 15.79 21.02 20.28
CA GLU A 426 15.66 22.18 19.41
C GLU A 426 15.29 21.72 18.00
N ALA A 427 14.25 22.33 17.41
CA ALA A 427 13.89 22.07 16.03
C ALA A 427 14.90 22.75 15.08
N TYR A 428 15.33 22.04 14.04
CA TYR A 428 16.19 22.62 13.01
C TYR A 428 15.69 22.28 11.60
N PHE A 429 15.93 23.21 10.67
CA PHE A 429 15.46 23.16 9.29
C PHE A 429 16.64 23.13 8.31
N ASP A 430 16.40 22.75 7.06
CA ASP A 430 17.44 22.78 6.04
C ASP A 430 17.83 24.20 5.67
N THR A 431 19.06 24.34 5.17
CA THR A 431 19.50 25.60 4.57
C THR A 431 18.64 25.87 3.33
N PRO A 432 18.07 27.07 3.19
CA PRO A 432 17.25 27.40 2.02
C PRO A 432 18.07 27.28 0.74
N LEU A 433 17.46 26.69 -0.29
CA LEU A 433 18.09 26.57 -1.61
C LEU A 433 18.31 27.97 -2.20
N PRO A 434 19.51 28.29 -2.72
CA PRO A 434 19.76 29.56 -3.39
C PRO A 434 18.89 29.71 -4.65
N LEU A 435 18.53 30.96 -4.97
CA LEU A 435 17.54 31.30 -6.01
C LEU A 435 17.88 30.73 -7.40
N ASN A 436 19.16 30.61 -7.73
CA ASN A 436 19.63 30.00 -8.97
C ASN A 436 19.21 28.52 -9.11
N LEU A 437 19.13 27.78 -7.99
CA LEU A 437 18.70 26.38 -7.99
C LEU A 437 17.17 26.22 -7.97
N LEU A 438 16.43 27.28 -7.67
CA LEU A 438 14.96 27.33 -7.74
C LEU A 438 14.46 27.78 -9.13
N GLY A 439 15.32 28.37 -9.96
CA GLY A 439 15.00 28.78 -11.32
C GLY A 439 14.66 27.59 -12.23
N ARG A 440 13.67 27.75 -13.12
CA ARG A 440 13.35 26.76 -14.17
C ARG A 440 14.19 26.93 -15.44
N GLU A 441 14.92 28.03 -15.57
CA GLU A 441 15.73 28.33 -16.74
C GLU A 441 17.00 27.47 -16.74
N ALA A 442 17.38 26.95 -17.90
CA ALA A 442 18.60 26.15 -18.06
C ALA A 442 19.82 26.95 -17.57
N PRO A 443 20.83 26.29 -16.97
CA PRO A 443 22.03 27.00 -16.54
C PRO A 443 22.60 27.79 -17.71
N GLN A 444 22.80 29.09 -17.54
CA GLN A 444 23.67 29.84 -18.44
C GLN A 444 25.06 29.18 -18.37
N GLU A 445 25.60 28.81 -19.53
CA GLU A 445 26.90 28.14 -19.68
C GLU A 445 27.97 28.92 -18.92
N GLY A 446 28.32 28.48 -17.71
CA GLY A 446 29.34 29.15 -16.90
C GLY A 446 29.29 28.94 -15.38
N ALA A 447 28.18 28.46 -14.80
CA ALA A 447 28.11 28.16 -13.37
C ALA A 447 28.06 26.65 -13.14
N ASP A 448 29.18 26.08 -12.67
CA ASP A 448 29.39 24.74 -12.10
C ASP A 448 28.22 23.75 -12.21
N GLY A 449 27.97 23.21 -13.42
CA GLY A 449 27.41 21.87 -13.72
C GLY A 449 26.16 21.34 -12.99
N GLU A 450 25.51 22.10 -12.12
CA GLU A 450 24.45 21.63 -11.23
C GLU A 450 23.07 21.96 -11.81
N GLU A 451 22.28 20.91 -11.96
CA GLU A 451 20.95 20.97 -12.56
C GLU A 451 19.92 21.54 -11.56
N PRO A 452 18.95 22.36 -12.00
CA PRO A 452 17.98 22.99 -11.11
C PRO A 452 17.18 21.98 -10.27
N ALA A 453 17.02 22.26 -8.98
CA ALA A 453 16.36 21.35 -8.04
C ALA A 453 14.89 21.01 -8.41
N PRO A 454 14.07 21.94 -8.92
CA PRO A 454 12.73 21.63 -9.45
C PRO A 454 12.73 20.60 -10.59
N LEU A 455 13.70 20.68 -11.51
CA LEU A 455 13.80 19.75 -12.64
C LEU A 455 14.22 18.35 -12.16
N VAL A 456 15.17 18.29 -11.21
CA VAL A 456 15.58 17.04 -10.56
C VAL A 456 14.39 16.38 -9.84
N ALA A 457 13.60 17.18 -9.12
CA ALA A 457 12.39 16.76 -8.43
C ALA A 457 11.31 16.20 -9.37
N GLU A 458 11.00 16.93 -10.45
CA GLU A 458 10.04 16.49 -11.47
C GLU A 458 10.49 15.17 -12.13
N ALA A 459 11.77 15.06 -12.49
CA ALA A 459 12.33 13.84 -13.07
C ALA A 459 12.26 12.63 -12.12
N ALA A 460 12.55 12.84 -10.82
CA ALA A 460 12.44 11.79 -9.81
C ALA A 460 10.98 11.34 -9.63
N MET A 461 10.04 12.27 -9.58
CA MET A 461 8.60 11.95 -9.49
C MET A 461 8.10 11.19 -10.70
N GLN A 462 8.50 11.59 -11.91
CA GLN A 462 8.17 10.84 -13.13
C GLN A 462 8.73 9.42 -13.09
N ALA A 463 9.92 9.20 -12.52
CA ALA A 463 10.49 7.87 -12.38
C ALA A 463 9.72 7.01 -11.37
N VAL A 464 9.32 7.57 -10.22
CA VAL A 464 8.45 6.89 -9.24
C VAL A 464 7.11 6.51 -9.88
N GLU A 465 6.48 7.44 -10.59
CA GLU A 465 5.20 7.20 -11.26
C GLU A 465 5.31 6.08 -12.30
N ARG A 466 6.37 6.07 -13.12
CA ARG A 466 6.65 4.97 -14.06
C ARG A 466 6.81 3.62 -13.34
N GLN A 467 7.46 3.58 -12.18
CA GLN A 467 7.60 2.36 -11.40
C GLN A 467 6.27 1.89 -10.80
N LEU A 468 5.45 2.81 -10.27
CA LEU A 468 4.10 2.51 -9.77
C LEU A 468 3.17 2.02 -10.88
N GLU A 469 3.26 2.61 -12.07
CA GLU A 469 2.55 2.13 -13.26
C GLU A 469 2.97 0.70 -13.60
N MET A 470 4.28 0.41 -13.59
CA MET A 470 4.76 -0.95 -13.85
C MET A 470 4.30 -1.97 -12.80
N LEU A 471 4.11 -1.57 -11.54
CA LEU A 471 3.72 -2.45 -10.43
C LEU A 471 2.21 -2.71 -10.33
N GLY A 472 1.39 -2.00 -11.11
CA GLY A 472 -0.06 -2.13 -11.12
C GLY A 472 -0.78 -1.43 -9.94
N SER A 473 -2.11 -1.29 -10.07
CA SER A 473 -2.90 -0.46 -9.15
C SER A 473 -3.00 -1.01 -7.71
N GLY A 474 -2.85 -2.32 -7.51
CA GLY A 474 -2.87 -2.92 -6.18
C GLY A 474 -1.64 -2.49 -5.38
N SER A 475 -0.47 -2.58 -6.00
CA SER A 475 0.79 -2.08 -5.46
C SER A 475 0.76 -0.57 -5.27
N ARG A 476 0.14 0.19 -6.18
CA ARG A 476 -0.05 1.63 -6.02
C ARG A 476 -0.88 1.96 -4.79
N TYR A 477 -2.01 1.29 -4.59
CA TYR A 477 -2.85 1.50 -3.40
C TYR A 477 -2.07 1.22 -2.12
N VAL A 478 -1.39 0.06 -2.06
CA VAL A 478 -0.58 -0.32 -0.90
C VAL A 478 0.57 0.67 -0.66
N PHE A 479 1.23 1.13 -1.74
CA PHE A 479 2.27 2.15 -1.66
C PHE A 479 1.73 3.48 -1.14
N THR A 480 0.60 3.96 -1.63
CA THR A 480 -0.03 5.21 -1.14
C THR A 480 -0.52 5.06 0.30
N GLU A 481 -1.02 3.90 0.69
CA GLU A 481 -1.38 3.59 2.08
C GLU A 481 -0.15 3.59 3.00
N SER A 482 1.00 3.10 2.49
CA SER A 482 2.24 2.91 3.27
C SER A 482 3.20 4.09 3.25
N CYS A 483 3.21 4.93 2.21
CA CYS A 483 4.13 6.07 2.07
C CYS A 483 3.38 7.41 2.07
N GLY A 484 2.04 7.40 2.07
CA GLY A 484 1.22 8.60 1.92
C GLY A 484 1.21 9.14 0.50
N GLU A 485 0.44 10.22 0.29
CA GLU A 485 0.45 10.97 -0.97
C GLU A 485 1.65 11.93 -1.04
N PRO A 486 2.16 12.23 -2.25
CA PRO A 486 3.20 13.25 -2.41
C PRO A 486 2.72 14.64 -1.97
N PRO A 487 3.66 15.55 -1.64
CA PRO A 487 3.34 16.92 -1.22
C PRO A 487 2.38 17.65 -2.16
N ALA A 488 1.47 18.45 -1.60
CA ALA A 488 0.39 19.11 -2.33
C ALA A 488 0.87 20.09 -3.41
N ALA A 489 2.08 20.66 -3.25
CA ALA A 489 2.66 21.59 -4.20
C ALA A 489 2.87 21.00 -5.62
N LEU A 490 3.17 19.70 -5.71
CA LEU A 490 3.30 18.99 -6.99
C LEU A 490 1.96 18.52 -7.58
N ARG A 491 0.87 18.60 -6.81
CA ARG A 491 -0.49 18.31 -7.30
C ARG A 491 -1.12 19.49 -8.05
N ARG A 492 -0.59 20.71 -7.88
CA ARG A 492 -1.01 21.89 -8.64
C ARG A 492 -0.49 21.78 -10.08
N ARG A 493 -1.27 22.26 -11.06
CA ARG A 493 -1.00 22.17 -12.52
C ARG A 493 0.48 22.38 -12.90
N PRO A 494 0.96 21.77 -14.00
CA PRO A 494 2.29 22.06 -14.55
C PRO A 494 2.44 23.58 -14.74
N GLY A 495 3.36 24.20 -14.01
CA GLY A 495 3.58 25.66 -14.02
C GLY A 495 3.63 26.36 -12.65
N GLY A 496 3.26 25.70 -11.54
CA GLY A 496 3.47 26.27 -10.20
C GLY A 496 4.95 26.41 -9.85
N THR A 497 5.34 27.52 -9.21
CA THR A 497 6.70 27.72 -8.65
C THR A 497 6.84 26.89 -7.37
N LEU A 498 7.79 25.95 -7.35
CA LEU A 498 8.10 25.15 -6.17
C LEU A 498 8.96 25.97 -5.22
N THR A 499 8.59 26.02 -3.93
CA THR A 499 9.39 26.69 -2.90
C THR A 499 10.49 25.77 -2.38
N SER A 500 11.48 26.34 -1.68
CA SER A 500 12.50 25.54 -0.97
C SER A 500 11.88 24.57 0.04
N ALA A 501 10.80 24.97 0.72
CA ALA A 501 10.08 24.13 1.68
C ALA A 501 9.35 22.96 0.99
N ASP A 502 8.77 23.18 -0.18
CA ASP A 502 8.13 22.11 -0.96
C ASP A 502 9.14 21.07 -1.43
N LEU A 503 10.34 21.52 -1.86
CA LEU A 503 11.43 20.66 -2.27
C LEU A 503 12.03 19.88 -1.10
N GLU A 504 12.11 20.49 0.09
CA GLU A 504 12.50 19.79 1.33
C GLU A 504 11.52 18.64 1.63
N GLN A 505 10.23 18.94 1.70
CA GLN A 505 9.19 17.94 1.98
C GLN A 505 9.22 16.79 0.96
N LEU A 506 9.39 17.13 -0.32
CA LEU A 506 9.51 16.15 -1.38
C LEU A 506 10.76 15.28 -1.23
N SER A 507 11.90 15.87 -0.86
CA SER A 507 13.16 15.14 -0.71
C SER A 507 13.04 14.02 0.33
N PHE A 508 12.40 14.30 1.47
CA PHE A 508 12.17 13.31 2.52
C PHE A 508 11.11 12.28 2.15
N TRP A 509 10.03 12.71 1.48
CA TRP A 509 9.02 11.78 0.95
C TRP A 509 9.65 10.79 -0.05
N LEU A 510 10.49 11.27 -0.98
CA LEU A 510 11.20 10.42 -1.94
C LEU A 510 12.14 9.42 -1.26
N LEU A 511 12.89 9.86 -0.23
CA LEU A 511 13.77 8.96 0.53
C LEU A 511 12.99 7.87 1.29
N GLY A 512 11.75 8.16 1.73
CA GLY A 512 10.86 7.15 2.32
C GLY A 512 10.21 6.22 1.30
N ALA A 513 9.90 6.77 0.12
CA ALA A 513 9.31 6.07 -1.02
C ALA A 513 10.27 5.05 -1.65
N ILE A 514 11.58 5.29 -1.59
CA ILE A 514 12.61 4.43 -2.18
C ILE A 514 13.18 3.50 -1.11
N MET A 515 13.48 2.25 -1.50
CA MET A 515 14.18 1.29 -0.65
C MET A 515 15.58 1.81 -0.32
N MET A 516 15.86 1.95 0.98
CA MET A 516 17.14 2.42 1.50
C MET A 516 17.61 1.56 2.66
N HIS A 517 18.93 1.33 2.71
CA HIS A 517 19.57 0.69 3.84
C HIS A 517 19.52 1.58 5.09
N ASP A 518 19.54 0.96 6.27
CA ASP A 518 19.42 1.64 7.55
C ASP A 518 20.56 2.65 7.79
N GLY A 519 21.77 2.35 7.29
CA GLY A 519 22.91 3.28 7.34
C GLY A 519 22.68 4.56 6.53
N ASP A 520 22.16 4.43 5.30
CA ASP A 520 21.81 5.57 4.45
C ASP A 520 20.74 6.45 5.14
N ARG A 521 19.75 5.84 5.80
CA ARG A 521 18.69 6.58 6.50
C ARG A 521 19.26 7.48 7.59
N LYS A 522 20.20 6.98 8.41
CA LYS A 522 20.86 7.78 9.45
C LYS A 522 21.60 8.97 8.84
N GLN A 523 22.38 8.73 7.79
CA GLN A 523 23.10 9.77 7.07
C GLN A 523 22.17 10.89 6.54
N TRP A 524 21.02 10.52 5.97
CA TRP A 524 20.09 11.50 5.40
C TRP A 524 19.27 12.27 6.41
N VAL A 525 19.02 11.72 7.60
CA VAL A 525 18.42 12.46 8.73
C VAL A 525 19.36 13.58 9.20
N GLU A 526 20.68 13.33 9.19
CA GLU A 526 21.70 14.30 9.63
C GLU A 526 22.07 15.34 8.56
N SER A 527 21.86 15.03 7.27
CA SER A 527 22.17 15.94 6.17
C SER A 527 21.22 17.15 6.11
N THR A 528 21.78 18.35 6.01
CA THR A 528 21.03 19.61 5.84
C THR A 528 20.85 20.05 4.37
N ASP A 529 21.33 19.25 3.43
CA ASP A 529 21.39 19.60 2.01
C ASP A 529 20.27 18.94 1.20
N THR A 530 19.26 19.73 0.85
CA THR A 530 18.08 19.30 0.08
C THR A 530 18.42 18.89 -1.35
N GLN A 531 19.35 19.59 -2.01
CA GLN A 531 19.72 19.32 -3.40
C GLN A 531 20.46 17.97 -3.50
N LYS A 532 21.40 17.70 -2.59
CA LYS A 532 22.09 16.41 -2.52
C LYS A 532 21.13 15.24 -2.32
N ARG A 533 20.11 15.41 -1.47
CA ARG A 533 19.06 14.39 -1.26
C ARG A 533 18.28 14.12 -2.54
N LEU A 534 17.83 15.16 -3.23
CA LEU A 534 17.09 15.03 -4.50
C LEU A 534 17.92 14.35 -5.59
N LEU A 535 19.19 14.75 -5.73
CA LEU A 535 20.12 14.14 -6.69
C LEU A 535 20.38 12.66 -6.39
N ALA A 536 20.54 12.30 -5.12
CA ALA A 536 20.73 10.90 -4.70
C ALA A 536 19.48 10.04 -5.01
N CYS A 537 18.28 10.54 -4.70
CA CYS A 537 17.02 9.86 -5.05
C CYS A 537 16.90 9.65 -6.56
N ARG A 538 17.19 10.69 -7.34
CA ARG A 538 17.15 10.60 -8.81
C ARG A 538 18.17 9.60 -9.35
N LYS A 539 19.41 9.61 -8.84
CA LYS A 539 20.46 8.66 -9.25
C LYS A 539 20.03 7.22 -8.99
N LYS A 540 19.53 6.91 -7.78
CA LYS A 540 19.02 5.58 -7.45
C LYS A 540 17.85 5.15 -8.36
N LEU A 541 16.90 6.04 -8.63
CA LEU A 541 15.78 5.77 -9.52
C LEU A 541 16.23 5.55 -10.99
N LYS A 542 17.25 6.27 -11.44
CA LYS A 542 17.82 6.13 -12.79
C LYS A 542 18.60 4.83 -12.95
N GLU A 543 19.43 4.48 -11.97
CA GLU A 543 20.19 3.21 -11.93
C GLU A 543 19.26 1.99 -11.84
N ALA A 544 18.14 2.12 -11.14
CA ALA A 544 17.12 1.08 -11.05
C ALA A 544 16.46 0.76 -12.41
N GLY A 545 16.28 1.77 -13.26
CA GLY A 545 15.62 1.63 -14.56
C GLY A 545 14.22 1.02 -14.43
N ALA A 546 14.04 -0.19 -14.97
CA ALA A 546 12.77 -0.93 -14.92
C ALA A 546 12.55 -1.74 -13.63
N ARG A 547 13.55 -1.83 -12.74
CA ARG A 547 13.42 -2.58 -11.48
C ARG A 547 12.66 -1.72 -10.47
N PRO A 548 11.62 -2.26 -9.79
CA PRO A 548 10.92 -1.51 -8.77
C PRO A 548 11.78 -1.42 -7.51
N VAL A 549 12.17 -0.20 -7.15
CA VAL A 549 12.96 0.10 -5.94
C VAL A 549 12.09 0.85 -4.93
N LEU A 550 10.77 0.78 -5.10
CA LEU A 550 9.82 1.39 -4.19
C LEU A 550 9.66 0.57 -2.91
N ASN A 551 9.52 1.29 -1.80
CA ASN A 551 9.37 0.74 -0.47
C ASN A 551 7.93 0.25 -0.26
N LEU A 552 7.67 -1.00 -0.67
CA LEU A 552 6.41 -1.71 -0.48
C LEU A 552 6.46 -2.63 0.76
N PRO A 553 5.35 -2.85 1.48
CA PRO A 553 5.29 -3.84 2.56
C PRO A 553 5.67 -5.24 2.05
N GLY A 554 6.69 -5.85 2.67
CA GLY A 554 7.20 -7.15 2.25
C GLY A 554 8.15 -7.12 1.04
N SER A 555 8.59 -5.95 0.60
CA SER A 555 9.65 -5.80 -0.42
C SER A 555 10.99 -6.42 0.00
N ASP A 556 11.24 -6.54 1.31
CA ASP A 556 12.37 -7.29 1.90
C ASP A 556 12.15 -8.82 1.95
N SER A 557 10.95 -9.31 1.60
CA SER A 557 10.66 -10.75 1.61
C SER A 557 11.33 -11.44 0.43
N TRP A 558 12.01 -12.56 0.71
CA TRP A 558 12.65 -13.40 -0.31
C TRP A 558 11.66 -13.88 -1.40
N MET A 559 10.36 -13.92 -1.09
CA MET A 559 9.27 -14.27 -1.99
C MET A 559 8.68 -13.09 -2.79
N HIS A 560 9.14 -11.85 -2.60
CA HIS A 560 8.57 -10.70 -3.31
C HIS A 560 8.73 -10.87 -4.83
N PRO A 561 7.63 -10.84 -5.60
CA PRO A 561 7.62 -11.25 -7.01
C PRO A 561 8.55 -10.42 -7.89
N THR A 562 8.94 -9.22 -7.46
CA THR A 562 9.76 -8.30 -8.24
C THR A 562 11.26 -8.28 -7.87
N GLN A 563 11.69 -8.94 -6.78
CA GLN A 563 13.04 -8.72 -6.22
C GLN A 563 14.06 -9.85 -6.45
N SER A 564 13.69 -11.11 -6.69
CA SER A 564 14.72 -12.16 -6.86
C SER A 564 14.54 -13.02 -8.11
N SER A 565 15.32 -12.71 -9.14
CA SER A 565 15.68 -13.66 -10.21
C SER A 565 16.37 -14.90 -9.64
N TRP A 566 17.13 -14.71 -8.55
CA TRP A 566 17.86 -15.76 -7.85
C TRP A 566 16.98 -16.80 -7.17
N SER A 567 15.86 -16.44 -6.52
CA SER A 567 14.99 -17.43 -5.87
C SER A 567 14.30 -18.35 -6.88
N SER A 568 13.82 -17.79 -8.00
CA SER A 568 13.19 -18.56 -9.08
C SER A 568 14.19 -19.41 -9.83
N LEU A 569 15.44 -18.95 -9.95
CA LEU A 569 16.55 -19.72 -10.52
C LEU A 569 17.01 -20.83 -9.57
N VAL A 570 17.07 -20.58 -8.26
CA VAL A 570 17.35 -21.60 -7.23
C VAL A 570 16.25 -22.66 -7.22
N LEU A 571 14.97 -22.27 -7.27
CA LEU A 571 13.86 -23.22 -7.36
C LEU A 571 13.96 -24.09 -8.63
N LEU A 572 14.22 -23.47 -9.78
CA LEU A 572 14.44 -24.19 -11.04
C LEU A 572 15.64 -25.15 -10.95
N LEU A 573 16.76 -24.71 -10.37
CA LEU A 573 17.95 -25.53 -10.20
C LEU A 573 17.70 -26.69 -9.22
N VAL A 574 16.95 -26.48 -8.14
CA VAL A 574 16.58 -27.54 -7.19
C VAL A 574 15.67 -28.57 -7.85
N VAL A 575 14.69 -28.13 -8.63
CA VAL A 575 13.81 -29.01 -9.40
C VAL A 575 14.61 -29.83 -10.43
N LEU A 576 15.48 -29.16 -11.20
CA LEU A 576 16.33 -29.83 -12.18
C LEU A 576 17.32 -30.79 -11.52
N ALA A 577 17.92 -30.41 -10.39
CA ALA A 577 18.83 -31.27 -9.64
C ALA A 577 18.12 -32.49 -9.06
N ALA A 578 16.88 -32.36 -8.56
CA ALA A 578 16.09 -33.48 -8.07
C ALA A 578 15.74 -34.46 -9.20
N LEU A 579 15.32 -33.94 -10.36
CA LEU A 579 15.00 -34.75 -11.54
C LEU A 579 16.25 -35.42 -12.14
N LEU A 580 17.39 -34.72 -12.21
CA LEU A 580 18.68 -35.27 -12.64
C LEU A 580 19.20 -36.32 -11.68
N ALA A 581 19.10 -36.09 -10.37
CA ALA A 581 19.53 -37.05 -9.36
C ALA A 581 18.71 -38.35 -9.44
N LYS A 582 17.40 -38.26 -9.75
CA LYS A 582 16.59 -39.44 -10.06
C LYS A 582 16.99 -40.10 -11.37
N ALA A 583 17.18 -39.35 -12.45
CA ALA A 583 17.59 -39.91 -13.75
C ALA A 583 18.95 -40.64 -13.68
N LEU A 584 19.83 -40.23 -12.75
CA LEU A 584 21.13 -40.85 -12.48
C LEU A 584 21.05 -42.01 -11.45
N GLY A 585 19.85 -42.39 -10.99
CA GLY A 585 19.65 -43.51 -10.05
C GLY A 585 20.16 -43.25 -8.63
N LEU A 586 20.41 -41.99 -8.23
CA LEU A 586 20.94 -41.67 -6.90
C LEU A 586 19.96 -41.97 -5.76
N PHE A 587 18.66 -42.11 -6.05
CA PHE A 587 17.62 -42.44 -5.07
C PHE A 587 17.29 -43.94 -5.02
N ASP A 588 17.76 -44.75 -5.99
CA ASP A 588 17.48 -46.19 -6.08
C ASP A 588 18.07 -46.97 -4.88
N SER A 589 19.06 -46.40 -4.17
CA SER A 589 19.63 -47.01 -2.98
C SER A 589 18.74 -46.92 -1.74
N TRP A 590 17.75 -46.02 -1.71
CA TRP A 590 16.88 -45.80 -0.54
C TRP A 590 15.65 -46.73 -0.52
N GLY A 591 15.29 -47.33 -1.66
CA GLY A 591 14.12 -48.21 -1.83
C GLY A 591 14.37 -49.71 -1.63
N ARG A 592 15.60 -50.16 -1.31
CA ARG A 592 15.90 -51.57 -1.04
C ARG A 592 15.40 -52.03 0.34
N ASN A 593 14.09 -52.02 0.52
CA ASN A 593 13.43 -52.80 1.56
C ASN A 593 12.79 -54.04 0.88
N PRO A 594 13.32 -55.26 1.07
CA PRO A 594 12.91 -56.45 0.32
C PRO A 594 11.45 -56.91 0.58
N SER A 595 10.72 -56.24 1.46
CA SER A 595 9.31 -56.56 1.79
C SER A 595 8.27 -56.00 0.81
N ARG A 596 8.64 -55.12 -0.14
CA ARG A 596 7.68 -54.54 -1.11
C ARG A 596 7.53 -55.30 -2.43
N GLN A 597 8.42 -56.24 -2.75
CA GLN A 597 8.35 -57.00 -4.00
C GLN A 597 7.26 -58.08 -4.04
N SER A 598 6.60 -58.40 -2.91
CA SER A 598 5.59 -59.47 -2.87
C SER A 598 4.17 -59.04 -3.25
N LEU A 599 3.91 -57.76 -3.51
CA LEU A 599 2.55 -57.24 -3.79
C LEU A 599 2.27 -56.94 -5.26
N SER A 600 3.30 -56.79 -6.12
CA SER A 600 3.10 -56.52 -7.55
C SER A 600 2.94 -57.77 -8.42
N SER A 601 3.24 -58.98 -7.92
CA SER A 601 3.20 -60.22 -8.69
C SER A 601 1.89 -61.02 -8.61
N ARG A 602 0.86 -60.53 -7.89
CA ARG A 602 -0.44 -61.24 -7.73
C ARG A 602 -1.62 -60.68 -8.53
N ARG A 603 -1.40 -59.78 -9.48
CA ARG A 603 -2.45 -59.38 -10.46
C ARG A 603 -1.89 -59.38 -11.87
N PHE A 604 -1.66 -60.56 -12.41
CA PHE A 604 -1.78 -60.86 -13.84
C PHE A 604 -1.78 -62.39 -13.96
N ASN A 605 -2.96 -62.97 -13.76
CA ASN A 605 -3.45 -64.21 -14.36
C ASN A 605 -4.96 -64.28 -14.13
#